data_AF-A0A2T4LLT6-F1
#
_entry.id   AF-A0A2T4LLT6-F1
#
_cell.length_a   1.000
_cell.length_b   1.000
_cell.length_c   1.000
_cell.angle_alpha   90.00
_cell.angle_beta   90.00
_cell.angle_gamma   90.00
#
_symmetry.space_group_name_H-M   'P 1'
#
loop_
_entity.id
_entity.type
_entity.pdbx_description
1 polymer ?
#
loop_
_entity_poly.entity_id
_entity_poly.type
_entity_poly.pdbx_seq_one_letter_code
_entity_poly.pdbx_strand_id
1 'polypeptide(L)'
;VLIDRYGLDATRYYLMRELPFGSDGVFTPEGFVERTNYDLANDLGNLVNRTISMVNKYFDGELPAYEGPKHELDEQMEAMAMDTVSTFHENMENLQFSVALSTVWKFISRTNKYIDETTPWVLAKDDSQRDMLGNVMAHLVENIRIIAVLLRPFLT
;
A
#
# COMPACT_ATOMS: atom_id res chain seq x y z
N VAL A 1 -21.98 16.83 -4.07
CA VAL A 1 -20.93 17.80 -4.47
C VAL A 1 -19.52 17.22 -4.37
N LEU A 2 -19.02 16.81 -3.18
CA LEU A 2 -17.67 16.22 -3.08
C LEU A 2 -17.55 14.87 -3.81
N ILE A 3 -18.49 13.95 -3.58
CA ILE A 3 -18.52 12.65 -4.25
C ILE A 3 -18.63 12.81 -5.77
N ASP A 4 -19.48 13.71 -6.24
CA ASP A 4 -19.67 13.95 -7.69
C ASP A 4 -18.39 14.46 -8.37
N ARG A 5 -17.50 15.14 -7.64
CA ARG A 5 -16.27 15.74 -8.17
C ARG A 5 -15.02 14.86 -7.96
N TYR A 6 -14.94 14.16 -6.84
CA TYR A 6 -13.71 13.47 -6.41
C TYR A 6 -13.90 11.96 -6.15
N GLY A 7 -15.13 11.46 -6.23
CA GLY A 7 -15.44 10.06 -5.98
C GLY A 7 -15.75 9.74 -4.51
N LEU A 8 -16.39 8.58 -4.33
CA LEU A 8 -16.84 8.10 -3.02
C LEU A 8 -15.66 7.78 -2.09
N ASP A 9 -14.70 7.00 -2.58
CA ASP A 9 -13.55 6.53 -1.80
C ASP A 9 -12.66 7.67 -1.33
N ALA A 10 -12.36 8.63 -2.21
CA ALA A 10 -11.62 9.83 -1.84
C ALA A 10 -12.33 10.60 -0.71
N THR A 11 -13.67 10.69 -0.78
CA THR A 11 -14.47 11.36 0.25
C THR A 11 -14.44 10.60 1.57
N ARG A 12 -14.67 9.27 1.55
CA ARG A 12 -14.65 8.43 2.75
C ARG A 12 -13.26 8.43 3.40
N TYR A 13 -12.22 8.29 2.59
CA TYR A 13 -10.83 8.32 3.04
C TYR A 13 -10.53 9.62 3.78
N TYR A 14 -10.77 10.76 3.15
CA TYR A 14 -10.45 12.06 3.75
C TYR A 14 -11.14 12.25 5.11
N LEU A 15 -12.43 11.92 5.21
CA LEU A 15 -13.19 12.06 6.45
C LEU A 15 -12.62 11.21 7.59
N MET A 16 -12.18 9.98 7.30
CA MET A 16 -11.62 9.08 8.30
C MET A 16 -10.14 9.35 8.61
N ARG A 17 -9.43 9.97 7.66
CA ARG A 17 -7.98 10.20 7.75
C ARG A 17 -7.63 11.56 8.36
N GLU A 18 -8.32 12.62 7.96
CA GLU A 18 -7.95 14.00 8.29
C GLU A 18 -8.65 14.50 9.56
N LEU A 19 -9.85 14.00 9.86
CA LEU A 19 -10.62 14.40 11.03
C LEU A 19 -10.43 13.35 12.14
N PRO A 20 -9.63 13.63 13.18
CA PRO A 20 -9.45 12.69 14.27
C PRO A 20 -10.78 12.47 14.99
N PHE A 21 -11.15 11.21 15.17
CA PHE A 21 -12.39 10.85 15.83
C PHE A 21 -12.42 11.42 17.26
N GLY A 22 -13.48 12.14 17.62
CA GLY A 22 -13.63 12.77 18.93
C GLY A 22 -13.02 14.16 19.08
N SER A 23 -12.52 14.77 18.01
CA SER A 23 -12.06 16.17 17.99
C SER A 23 -12.68 16.94 16.82
N ASP A 24 -12.81 18.26 16.97
CA ASP A 24 -13.21 19.12 15.86
C ASP A 24 -12.05 19.21 14.85
N GLY A 25 -12.38 19.11 13.56
CA GLY A 25 -11.43 19.33 12.48
C GLY A 25 -11.97 20.34 11.46
N VAL A 26 -11.06 21.10 10.86
CA VAL A 26 -11.40 22.12 9.87
C VAL A 26 -11.28 21.52 8.48
N PHE A 27 -12.40 21.45 7.76
CA PHE A 27 -12.40 21.07 6.35
C PHE A 27 -11.90 22.23 5.48
N THR A 28 -10.97 21.94 4.58
CA THR A 28 -10.60 22.85 3.48
C THR A 28 -10.59 22.09 2.15
N PRO A 29 -11.10 22.68 1.06
CA PRO A 29 -11.01 22.07 -0.28
C PRO A 29 -9.58 21.75 -0.70
N GLU A 30 -8.61 22.60 -0.34
CA GLU A 30 -7.20 22.44 -0.64
C GLU A 30 -6.64 21.21 0.09
N GLY A 31 -6.89 21.10 1.40
CA GLY A 31 -6.45 19.95 2.19
C GLY A 31 -7.07 18.65 1.72
N PHE A 32 -8.32 18.68 1.25
CA PHE A 32 -8.98 17.53 0.63
C PHE A 32 -8.23 17.04 -0.62
N VAL A 33 -7.95 17.96 -1.55
CA VAL A 33 -7.29 17.63 -2.81
C VAL A 33 -5.85 17.16 -2.56
N GLU A 34 -5.12 17.83 -1.68
CA GLU A 34 -3.75 17.44 -1.32
C GLU A 34 -3.74 16.02 -0.73
N ARG A 35 -4.54 15.78 0.32
CA ARG A 35 -4.57 14.48 1.00
C ARG A 35 -4.91 13.34 0.04
N THR A 36 -5.96 13.51 -0.77
CA THR A 36 -6.42 12.44 -1.67
C THR A 36 -5.43 12.20 -2.83
N ASN A 37 -4.83 13.25 -3.39
CA ASN A 37 -3.81 13.08 -4.44
C ASN A 37 -2.53 12.45 -3.92
N TYR A 38 -2.00 12.92 -2.78
CA TYR A 38 -0.76 12.37 -2.23
C TYR A 38 -0.94 10.93 -1.77
N ASP A 39 -1.98 10.66 -0.98
CA ASP A 39 -2.11 9.36 -0.32
C ASP A 39 -2.66 8.30 -1.29
N LEU A 40 -3.76 8.58 -1.99
CA LEU A 40 -4.44 7.58 -2.82
C LEU A 40 -3.84 7.45 -4.20
N ALA A 41 -3.65 8.57 -4.92
CA ALA A 41 -3.14 8.52 -6.29
C ALA A 41 -1.62 8.28 -6.31
N ASN A 42 -0.85 9.09 -5.57
CA ASN A 42 0.61 9.09 -5.69
C ASN A 42 1.31 7.97 -4.91
N ASP A 43 0.79 7.54 -3.75
CA ASP A 43 1.43 6.47 -2.98
C ASP A 43 0.82 5.10 -3.35
N LEU A 44 -0.45 4.88 -3.01
CA LEU A 44 -1.13 3.61 -3.24
C LEU A 44 -1.32 3.30 -4.74
N GLY A 45 -1.84 4.26 -5.52
CA GLY A 45 -2.10 4.08 -6.95
C GLY A 45 -0.82 3.78 -7.73
N ASN A 46 0.26 4.52 -7.48
CA ASN A 46 1.55 4.26 -8.10
C ASN A 46 2.15 2.92 -7.67
N LEU A 47 2.04 2.53 -6.40
CA LEU A 47 2.51 1.22 -5.93
C LEU A 47 1.87 0.08 -6.74
N VAL A 48 0.53 0.09 -6.84
CA VAL A 48 -0.22 -0.92 -7.58
C VAL A 48 0.15 -0.90 -9.05
N ASN A 49 0.19 0.29 -9.67
CA ASN A 49 0.51 0.42 -11.09
C ASN A 49 1.92 -0.07 -11.43
N ARG A 50 2.93 0.30 -10.63
CA ARG A 50 4.32 -0.14 -10.81
C ARG A 50 4.43 -1.66 -10.70
N THR A 51 3.84 -2.25 -9.66
CA THR A 51 3.90 -3.69 -9.43
C THR A 51 3.24 -4.48 -10.56
N ILE A 52 2.00 -4.14 -10.94
CA ILE A 52 1.30 -4.83 -12.03
C ILE A 52 2.04 -4.66 -13.36
N SER A 53 2.57 -3.46 -13.63
CA SER A 53 3.36 -3.22 -14.85
C SER A 53 4.62 -4.08 -14.90
N MET A 54 5.31 -4.28 -13.78
CA MET A 54 6.49 -5.15 -13.71
C MET A 54 6.12 -6.64 -13.87
N VAL A 55 5.04 -7.10 -13.24
CA VAL A 55 4.55 -8.48 -13.41
C VAL A 55 4.19 -8.75 -14.87
N ASN A 56 3.44 -7.85 -15.51
CA ASN A 56 3.12 -7.95 -16.93
C ASN A 56 4.35 -7.94 -17.82
N LYS A 57 5.37 -7.15 -17.48
CA LYS A 57 6.58 -6.98 -18.28
C LYS A 57 7.56 -8.15 -18.15
N TYR A 58 7.74 -8.70 -16.96
CA TYR A 58 8.81 -9.66 -16.66
C TYR A 58 8.33 -11.11 -16.61
N PHE A 59 7.02 -11.31 -16.46
CA PHE A 59 6.40 -12.62 -16.34
C PHE A 59 5.11 -12.75 -17.18
N ASP A 60 4.91 -11.89 -18.18
CA ASP A 60 3.77 -11.96 -19.10
C ASP A 60 2.40 -11.98 -18.41
N GLY A 61 2.32 -11.36 -17.22
CA GLY A 61 1.10 -11.30 -16.40
C GLY A 61 0.90 -12.50 -15.47
N GLU A 62 1.78 -13.50 -15.52
CA GLU A 62 1.77 -14.65 -14.62
C GLU A 62 2.62 -14.38 -13.38
N LEU A 63 1.96 -14.15 -12.23
CA LEU A 63 2.66 -13.92 -10.98
C LEU A 63 3.30 -15.23 -10.47
N PRO A 64 4.64 -15.27 -10.23
CA PRO A 64 5.27 -16.41 -9.58
C PRO A 64 4.70 -16.68 -8.18
N ALA A 65 4.61 -17.95 -7.81
CA ALA A 65 4.13 -18.34 -6.48
C ALA A 65 5.07 -17.82 -5.39
N TYR A 66 4.49 -17.52 -4.22
CA TYR A 66 5.27 -17.22 -3.02
C TYR A 66 5.97 -18.50 -2.52
N GLU A 67 7.27 -18.41 -2.26
CA GLU A 67 8.13 -19.55 -1.86
C GLU A 67 8.88 -19.30 -0.54
N GLY A 68 8.49 -18.28 0.22
CA GLY A 68 9.18 -17.86 1.44
C GLY A 68 10.15 -16.69 1.23
N PRO A 69 10.76 -16.17 2.31
CA PRO A 69 11.69 -15.05 2.23
C PRO A 69 13.02 -15.51 1.60
N LYS A 70 13.37 -14.91 0.44
CA LYS A 70 14.63 -15.21 -0.27
C LYS A 70 15.56 -14.01 -0.35
N HIS A 71 15.02 -12.80 -0.43
CA HIS A 71 15.78 -11.57 -0.37
C HIS A 71 16.07 -11.20 1.09
N GLU A 72 17.21 -10.58 1.35
CA GLU A 72 17.64 -10.18 2.71
C GLU A 72 16.67 -9.20 3.42
N LEU A 73 15.73 -8.61 2.67
CA LEU A 73 14.76 -7.63 3.18
C LEU A 73 13.40 -8.29 3.47
N ASP A 74 13.19 -9.52 3.02
CA ASP A 74 11.86 -10.16 3.03
C ASP A 74 11.40 -10.45 4.45
N GLU A 75 12.26 -11.05 5.29
CA GLU A 75 11.90 -11.36 6.68
C GLU A 75 11.47 -10.10 7.45
N GLN A 76 12.19 -8.99 7.25
CA GLN A 76 11.82 -7.71 7.87
C GLN A 76 10.50 -7.18 7.30
N MET A 77 10.26 -7.34 6.00
CA MET A 77 9.03 -6.91 5.35
C MET A 77 7.82 -7.71 5.85
N GLU A 78 7.95 -9.03 5.93
CA GLU A 78 6.92 -9.93 6.43
C GLU A 78 6.59 -9.63 7.90
N ALA A 79 7.61 -9.44 8.74
CA ALA A 79 7.41 -9.04 10.13
C ALA A 79 6.68 -7.69 10.25
N MET A 80 7.05 -6.71 9.41
CA MET A 80 6.37 -5.41 9.38
C MET A 80 4.93 -5.53 8.89
N ALA A 81 4.62 -6.43 7.95
CA ALA A 81 3.27 -6.69 7.50
C ALA A 81 2.41 -7.23 8.66
N MET A 82 2.92 -8.18 9.45
CA MET A 82 2.24 -8.73 10.62
C MET A 82 2.01 -7.66 11.71
N ASP A 83 3.03 -6.86 11.99
CA ASP A 83 2.94 -5.75 12.96
C ASP A 83 1.92 -4.69 12.51
N THR A 84 1.89 -4.37 11.21
CA THR A 84 0.92 -3.45 10.61
C THR A 84 -0.50 -3.95 10.82
N VAL A 85 -0.76 -5.24 10.60
CA VAL A 85 -2.09 -5.85 10.82
C VAL A 85 -2.47 -5.78 12.30
N SER A 86 -1.57 -6.16 13.21
CA SER A 86 -1.82 -6.12 14.65
C SER A 86 -2.12 -4.71 15.13
N THR A 87 -1.26 -3.76 14.80
CA THR A 87 -1.40 -2.34 15.16
C THR A 87 -2.65 -1.73 14.55
N PHE A 88 -2.99 -2.08 13.31
CA PHE A 88 -4.24 -1.65 12.67
C PHE A 88 -5.46 -2.10 13.49
N HIS A 89 -5.53 -3.38 13.85
CA HIS A 89 -6.64 -3.91 14.63
C HIS A 89 -6.75 -3.24 16.00
N GLU A 90 -5.64 -3.03 16.72
CA GLU A 90 -5.64 -2.31 17.99
C GLU A 90 -6.22 -0.89 17.86
N ASN A 91 -5.82 -0.15 16.82
CA ASN A 91 -6.35 1.19 16.58
C ASN A 91 -7.84 1.16 16.18
N MET A 92 -8.27 0.15 15.43
CA MET A 92 -9.67 -0.02 15.04
C MET A 92 -10.58 -0.29 16.25
N GLU A 93 -10.16 -1.16 17.17
CA GLU A 93 -10.90 -1.46 18.42
C GLU A 93 -11.06 -0.20 19.30
N ASN A 94 -10.07 0.69 19.28
CA ASN A 94 -10.09 1.95 20.00
C ASN A 94 -10.74 3.12 19.23
N LEU A 95 -11.36 2.85 18.06
CA LEU A 95 -11.98 3.85 17.19
C LEU A 95 -11.01 4.95 16.69
N GLN A 96 -9.70 4.65 16.66
CA GLN A 96 -8.64 5.56 16.23
C GLN A 96 -8.39 5.45 14.71
N PHE A 97 -9.42 5.71 13.90
CA PHE A 97 -9.40 5.45 12.45
C PHE A 97 -8.27 6.18 11.70
N SER A 98 -8.02 7.45 12.03
CA SER A 98 -6.93 8.22 11.41
C SER A 98 -5.56 7.59 11.71
N VAL A 99 -5.38 7.03 12.90
CA VAL A 99 -4.15 6.32 13.30
C VAL A 99 -4.05 4.97 12.59
N ALA A 100 -5.15 4.22 12.52
CA ALA A 100 -5.21 2.96 11.77
C ALA A 100 -4.83 3.17 10.29
N LEU A 101 -5.39 4.19 9.63
CA LEU A 101 -5.02 4.54 8.26
C LEU A 101 -3.57 5.00 8.15
N SER A 102 -3.07 5.80 9.10
CA SER A 102 -1.65 6.20 9.13
C SER A 102 -0.71 4.99 9.21
N THR A 103 -1.09 3.96 9.96
CA THR A 103 -0.35 2.70 10.07
C THR A 103 -0.31 1.96 8.72
N VAL A 104 -1.44 1.86 8.01
CA VAL A 104 -1.47 1.28 6.66
C VAL A 104 -0.60 2.08 5.69
N TRP A 105 -0.63 3.41 5.75
CA TRP A 105 0.18 4.25 4.86
C TRP A 105 1.68 4.11 5.08
N LYS A 106 2.14 3.93 6.33
CA LYS A 106 3.55 3.60 6.60
C LYS A 106 3.97 2.31 5.87
N PHE A 107 3.08 1.31 5.82
CA PHE A 107 3.34 0.06 5.12
C PHE A 107 3.30 0.20 3.59
N ILE A 108 2.40 1.02 3.05
CA ILE A 108 2.39 1.40 1.62
C ILE A 108 3.74 2.05 1.25
N SER A 109 4.16 3.08 1.99
CA SER A 109 5.41 3.79 1.69
C SER A 109 6.64 2.87 1.84
N ARG A 110 6.64 1.94 2.82
CA ARG A 110 7.70 0.92 2.95
C ARG A 110 7.74 -0.03 1.75
N THR A 111 6.58 -0.42 1.24
CA THR A 111 6.46 -1.31 0.07
C THR A 111 6.93 -0.60 -1.21
N ASN A 112 6.61 0.70 -1.38
CA ASN A 112 7.21 1.51 -2.43
C ASN A 112 8.74 1.55 -2.34
N LYS A 113 9.28 1.76 -1.13
CA LYS A 113 10.73 1.74 -0.89
C LYS A 113 11.36 0.38 -1.18
N TYR A 114 10.65 -0.72 -0.94
CA TYR A 114 11.15 -2.07 -1.26
C TYR A 114 11.38 -2.25 -2.76
N ILE A 115 10.56 -1.65 -3.63
CA ILE A 115 10.83 -1.63 -5.08
C ILE A 115 12.16 -0.92 -5.36
N ASP A 116 12.40 0.20 -4.70
CA ASP A 116 13.60 1.01 -4.93
C ASP A 116 14.87 0.34 -4.38
N GLU A 117 14.76 -0.43 -3.29
CA GLU A 117 15.86 -1.17 -2.68
C GLU A 117 16.19 -2.48 -3.42
N THR A 118 15.18 -3.22 -3.88
CA THR A 118 15.37 -4.48 -4.62
C THR A 118 15.72 -4.28 -6.08
N THR A 119 15.44 -3.08 -6.62
CA THR A 119 15.74 -2.68 -8.01
C THR A 119 15.34 -3.75 -9.05
N PRO A 120 14.04 -4.12 -9.19
CA PRO A 120 13.60 -5.21 -10.07
C PRO A 120 14.09 -5.10 -11.53
N TRP A 121 14.28 -3.86 -12.02
CA TRP A 121 14.80 -3.58 -13.36
C TRP A 121 16.28 -3.96 -13.55
N VAL A 122 17.04 -4.14 -12.47
CA VAL A 122 18.41 -4.69 -12.49
C VAL A 122 18.34 -6.21 -12.50
N LEU A 123 17.54 -6.81 -11.59
CA LEU A 123 17.35 -8.26 -11.53
C LEU A 123 16.85 -8.83 -12.86
N ALA A 124 15.93 -8.12 -13.53
CA ALA A 124 15.39 -8.53 -14.83
C ALA A 124 16.39 -8.52 -15.99
N LYS A 125 17.62 -8.02 -15.80
CA LYS A 125 18.68 -8.04 -16.83
C LYS A 125 19.57 -9.28 -16.74
N ASP A 126 19.44 -10.07 -15.66
CA ASP A 126 20.24 -11.27 -15.42
C ASP A 126 19.31 -12.47 -15.30
N ASP A 127 19.36 -13.38 -16.28
CA ASP A 127 18.51 -14.57 -16.31
C ASP A 127 18.72 -15.48 -15.09
N SER A 128 19.90 -15.45 -14.46
CA SER A 128 20.17 -16.22 -13.24
C SER A 128 19.43 -15.68 -12.01
N GLN A 129 18.95 -14.42 -12.08
CA GLN A 129 18.19 -13.76 -11.02
C GLN A 129 16.68 -13.89 -11.21
N ARG A 130 16.21 -14.67 -12.19
CA ARG A 130 14.78 -14.80 -12.49
C ARG A 130 13.95 -15.25 -11.29
N ASP A 131 14.47 -16.20 -10.51
CA ASP A 131 13.81 -16.68 -9.29
C ASP A 131 13.74 -15.60 -8.20
N MET A 132 14.81 -14.82 -8.03
CA MET A 132 14.85 -13.70 -7.08
C MET A 132 13.87 -12.59 -7.51
N LEU A 133 13.85 -12.24 -8.80
CA LEU A 133 12.89 -11.28 -9.34
C LEU A 133 11.45 -11.74 -9.10
N GLY A 134 11.16 -13.03 -9.30
CA GLY A 134 9.84 -13.61 -9.06
C GLY A 134 9.45 -13.51 -7.59
N ASN A 135 10.39 -13.80 -6.69
CA ASN A 135 10.20 -13.64 -5.26
C ASN A 135 9.88 -12.18 -4.86
N VAL A 136 10.60 -11.19 -5.42
CA VAL A 136 10.32 -9.76 -5.19
C VAL A 136 8.91 -9.40 -5.68
N MET A 137 8.49 -9.90 -6.85
CA MET A 137 7.12 -9.66 -7.34
C MET A 137 6.05 -10.28 -6.44
N ALA A 138 6.28 -11.51 -5.96
CA ALA A 138 5.36 -12.20 -5.05
C ALA A 138 5.15 -11.40 -3.76
N HIS A 139 6.22 -10.89 -3.15
CA HIS A 139 6.15 -10.04 -1.96
C HIS A 139 5.41 -8.72 -2.21
N LEU A 140 5.67 -8.06 -3.34
CA LEU A 140 4.97 -6.81 -3.69
C LEU A 140 3.46 -7.02 -3.83
N VAL A 141 3.04 -8.07 -4.52
CA VAL A 141 1.62 -8.37 -4.68
C VAL A 141 0.98 -8.79 -3.36
N GLU A 142 1.67 -9.59 -2.54
CA GLU A 142 1.16 -9.99 -1.23
C GLU A 142 1.00 -8.79 -0.29
N ASN A 143 1.96 -7.88 -0.25
CA ASN A 143 1.84 -6.64 0.52
C ASN A 143 0.64 -5.80 0.05
N ILE A 144 0.46 -5.65 -1.27
CA ILE A 144 -0.71 -4.98 -1.84
C ILE A 144 -2.02 -5.69 -1.44
N ARG A 145 -2.05 -7.02 -1.43
CA ARG A 145 -3.21 -7.80 -0.99
C ARG A 145 -3.55 -7.50 0.47
N ILE A 146 -2.56 -7.48 1.35
CA ILE A 146 -2.75 -7.14 2.78
C ILE A 146 -3.28 -5.71 2.91
N ILE A 147 -2.66 -4.73 2.24
CA ILE A 147 -3.11 -3.33 2.21
C ILE A 147 -4.57 -3.25 1.75
N ALA A 148 -4.91 -3.90 0.64
CA ALA A 148 -6.27 -3.90 0.10
C ALA A 148 -7.28 -4.45 1.11
N VAL A 149 -6.95 -5.54 1.82
CA VAL A 149 -7.81 -6.12 2.87
C VAL A 149 -8.02 -5.15 4.03
N LEU A 150 -6.95 -4.50 4.50
CA LEU A 150 -7.02 -3.53 5.61
C LEU A 150 -7.82 -2.28 5.24
N LEU A 151 -7.82 -1.88 3.96
CA LEU A 151 -8.55 -0.72 3.47
C LEU A 151 -10.04 -0.97 3.20
N ARG A 152 -10.51 -2.22 3.15
CA ARG A 152 -11.92 -2.57 2.86
C ARG A 152 -12.96 -1.85 3.74
N PRO A 153 -12.73 -1.59 5.05
CA PRO A 153 -13.70 -0.83 5.85
C PRO A 153 -13.81 0.64 5.40
N PHE A 154 -12.79 1.17 4.72
CA PHE A 154 -12.66 2.57 4.38
C PHE A 154 -12.99 2.87 2.92
N LEU A 155 -12.60 2.00 1.98
CA LEU A 155 -12.75 2.16 0.53
C LEU A 155 -13.60 1.00 -0.03
N THR A 156 -14.52 1.29 -0.96
CA THR A 156 -15.57 0.35 -1.41
C THR A 156 -15.71 0.23 -2.91
#